data_AF-A0A842RCC9-F1
#
_entry.id   AF-A0A842RCC9-F1
#
_cell.length_a   1.000
_cell.length_b   1.000
_cell.length_c   1.000
_cell.angle_alpha   90.00
_cell.angle_beta   90.00
_cell.angle_gamma   90.00
#
_symmetry.space_group_name_H-M   'P 1'
#
loop_
_entity.id
_entity.type
_entity.pdbx_description
1 polymer ?
#
loop_
_entity_poly.entity_id
_entity_poly.type
_entity_poly.pdbx_seq_one_letter_code
_entity_poly.pdbx_strand_id
1 'polypeptide(L)'
;MSLNNEKFGITRNNLFEITKIVSHKMDKIKELLLDKYDIHFSNKNLSEIIGKIYEKETAEFLSKVTEFQVINAQSDQDPDLRFKKNKRTVKNVEIKVTSTLSTWTGGEFSKRPYDYILISWGENYDEYFIAYTHLEKDDWDSNIDKGFYGPSFKVKQLKQKKNKVILLGRINKRGTRVIRENIYQTKLID
;
A
#
# COMPACT_ATOMS: atom_id res chain seq x y z
N MET A 1 -9.69 -16.04 9.63
CA MET A 1 -10.64 -14.99 9.20
C MET A 1 -10.53 -14.85 7.69
N SER A 2 -11.62 -15.03 6.94
CA SER A 2 -11.60 -14.77 5.48
C SER A 2 -11.39 -13.27 5.24
N LEU A 3 -10.56 -12.91 4.27
CA LEU A 3 -10.42 -11.51 3.85
C LEU A 3 -11.67 -11.17 3.03
N ASN A 4 -12.51 -10.27 3.55
CA ASN A 4 -13.69 -9.78 2.81
C ASN A 4 -13.31 -8.59 1.91
N ASN A 5 -12.16 -8.66 1.22
CA ASN A 5 -11.60 -7.53 0.47
C ASN A 5 -12.52 -7.06 -0.66
N GLU A 6 -13.18 -7.98 -1.36
CA GLU A 6 -14.11 -7.66 -2.46
C GLU A 6 -15.30 -6.82 -1.99
N LYS A 7 -15.86 -7.14 -0.82
CA LYS A 7 -16.94 -6.37 -0.20
C LYS A 7 -16.55 -4.89 -0.04
N PHE A 8 -15.29 -4.62 0.30
CA PHE A 8 -14.77 -3.26 0.49
C PHE A 8 -14.18 -2.66 -0.80
N GLY A 9 -14.40 -3.29 -1.96
CA GLY A 9 -13.87 -2.82 -3.25
C GLY A 9 -12.34 -2.94 -3.38
N ILE A 10 -11.68 -3.65 -2.46
CA ILE A 10 -10.23 -3.89 -2.51
C ILE A 10 -10.00 -5.08 -3.44
N THR A 11 -10.08 -4.81 -4.74
CA THR A 11 -9.93 -5.77 -5.85
C THR A 11 -8.75 -5.39 -6.73
N ARG A 12 -8.27 -6.34 -7.55
CA ARG A 12 -7.18 -6.08 -8.49
C ARG A 12 -7.52 -4.92 -9.43
N ASN A 13 -8.71 -4.94 -10.04
CA ASN A 13 -9.11 -3.95 -11.03
C ASN A 13 -9.18 -2.54 -10.41
N ASN A 14 -9.79 -2.40 -9.23
CA ASN A 14 -9.88 -1.10 -8.57
C ASN A 14 -8.49 -0.59 -8.17
N LEU A 15 -7.63 -1.43 -7.58
CA LEU A 15 -6.29 -1.01 -7.18
C LEU A 15 -5.39 -0.74 -8.39
N PHE A 16 -5.61 -1.40 -9.53
CA PHE A 16 -4.92 -1.10 -10.78
C PHE A 16 -5.26 0.31 -11.28
N GLU A 17 -6.54 0.66 -11.34
CA GLU A 17 -6.98 2.00 -11.75
C GLU A 17 -6.51 3.09 -10.79
N ILE A 18 -6.60 2.86 -9.47
CA ILE A 18 -6.04 3.77 -8.47
C ILE A 18 -4.53 3.95 -8.70
N THR A 19 -3.81 2.88 -8.99
CA THR A 19 -2.35 2.93 -9.20
C THR A 19 -1.97 3.75 -10.42
N LYS A 20 -2.74 3.68 -11.53
CA LYS A 20 -2.53 4.57 -12.69
C LYS A 20 -2.68 6.04 -12.32
N ILE A 21 -3.67 6.37 -11.48
CA ILE A 21 -3.88 7.74 -11.01
C ILE A 21 -2.69 8.17 -10.13
N VAL A 22 -2.23 7.32 -9.21
CA VAL A 22 -1.08 7.61 -8.36
C VAL A 22 0.19 7.84 -9.19
N SER A 23 0.45 6.95 -10.14
CA SER A 23 1.59 7.03 -11.06
C SER A 23 1.61 8.35 -11.84
N HIS A 24 0.48 8.69 -12.47
CA HIS A 24 0.34 9.96 -13.20
C HIS A 24 0.54 11.20 -12.32
N LYS A 25 0.09 11.16 -11.06
CA LYS A 25 0.33 12.25 -10.10
C LYS A 25 1.80 12.34 -9.69
N MET A 26 2.48 11.21 -9.54
CA MET A 26 3.92 11.18 -9.27
C MET A 26 4.75 11.69 -10.43
N ASP A 27 4.39 11.39 -11.68
CA ASP A 27 5.04 11.96 -12.86
C ASP A 27 4.94 13.49 -12.86
N LYS A 28 3.76 14.03 -12.53
CA LYS A 28 3.58 15.48 -12.38
C LYS A 28 4.41 16.07 -11.24
N ILE A 29 4.52 15.37 -10.10
CA ILE A 29 5.37 15.81 -8.99
C ILE A 29 6.85 15.80 -9.43
N LYS A 30 7.28 14.75 -10.13
CA LYS A 30 8.63 14.67 -10.66
C LYS A 30 8.91 15.85 -11.58
N GLU A 31 8.06 16.11 -12.57
CA GLU A 31 8.22 17.22 -13.52
C GLU A 31 8.20 18.58 -12.81
N LEU A 32 7.18 18.85 -12.01
CA LEU A 32 6.89 20.20 -11.49
C LEU A 32 7.70 20.57 -10.24
N LEU A 33 8.21 19.58 -9.50
CA LEU A 33 8.95 19.80 -8.26
C LEU A 33 10.38 19.28 -8.34
N LEU A 34 10.57 17.99 -8.67
CA LEU A 34 11.91 17.39 -8.58
C LEU A 34 12.81 17.87 -9.71
N ASP A 35 12.36 17.75 -10.95
CA ASP A 35 13.14 18.14 -12.13
C ASP A 35 13.24 19.66 -12.26
N LYS A 36 12.12 20.38 -12.08
CA LYS A 36 12.07 21.84 -12.21
C LYS A 36 13.01 22.58 -11.26
N TYR A 37 13.18 22.07 -10.04
CA TYR A 37 13.99 22.71 -8.99
C TYR A 37 15.27 21.95 -8.66
N ASP A 38 15.58 20.88 -9.40
CA ASP A 38 16.74 20.00 -9.16
C ASP A 38 16.79 19.47 -7.71
N ILE A 39 15.63 19.00 -7.22
CA ILE A 39 15.47 18.46 -5.86
C ILE A 39 15.50 16.94 -5.90
N HIS A 40 16.33 16.36 -5.04
CA HIS A 40 16.40 14.92 -4.85
C HIS A 40 15.83 14.50 -3.49
N PHE A 41 14.73 13.77 -3.51
CA PHE A 41 14.19 13.11 -2.33
C PHE A 41 14.71 11.70 -2.18
N SER A 42 14.92 11.28 -0.93
CA SER A 42 15.21 9.89 -0.64
C SER A 42 14.01 9.01 -0.98
N ASN A 43 14.25 7.72 -1.26
CA ASN A 43 13.18 6.74 -1.46
C ASN A 43 12.20 6.65 -0.29
N LYS A 44 12.64 6.97 0.93
CA LYS A 44 11.76 7.04 2.11
C LYS A 44 10.77 8.19 1.96
N ASN A 45 11.26 9.40 1.68
CA ASN A 45 10.42 10.58 1.46
C ASN A 45 9.45 10.36 0.28
N LEU A 46 9.92 9.78 -0.82
CA LEU A 46 9.06 9.45 -1.97
C LEU A 46 7.99 8.42 -1.60
N SER A 47 8.32 7.39 -0.81
CA SER A 47 7.34 6.41 -0.33
C SER A 47 6.28 7.04 0.57
N GLU A 48 6.63 8.04 1.38
CA GLU A 48 5.68 8.80 2.20
C GLU A 48 4.73 9.64 1.32
N ILE A 49 5.26 10.33 0.30
CA ILE A 49 4.44 11.09 -0.67
C ILE A 49 3.49 10.14 -1.41
N ILE A 50 4.00 9.04 -1.97
CA ILE A 50 3.19 8.04 -2.68
C ILE A 50 2.12 7.45 -1.75
N GLY A 51 2.47 7.15 -0.50
CA GLY A 51 1.52 6.67 0.51
C GLY A 51 0.36 7.64 0.72
N LYS A 52 0.65 8.95 0.87
CA LYS A 52 -0.40 9.97 1.05
C LYS A 52 -1.29 10.13 -0.18
N ILE A 53 -0.72 10.00 -1.38
CA ILE A 53 -1.51 9.98 -2.61
C ILE A 53 -2.41 8.74 -2.63
N TYR A 54 -1.88 7.54 -2.34
CA TYR A 54 -2.69 6.32 -2.26
C TYR A 54 -3.83 6.43 -1.24
N GLU A 55 -3.57 6.94 -0.04
CA GLU A 55 -4.59 7.17 0.98
C GLU A 55 -5.75 8.01 0.42
N LYS A 56 -5.43 9.15 -0.21
CA LYS A 56 -6.40 10.07 -0.78
C LYS A 56 -7.18 9.45 -1.95
N GLU A 57 -6.47 8.94 -2.96
CA GLU A 57 -7.11 8.40 -4.17
C GLU A 57 -7.92 7.15 -3.87
N THR A 58 -7.43 6.27 -2.98
CA THR A 58 -8.17 5.06 -2.60
C THR A 58 -9.47 5.43 -1.88
N ALA A 59 -9.42 6.40 -0.96
CA ALA A 59 -10.62 6.86 -0.27
C ALA A 59 -11.66 7.45 -1.23
N GLU A 60 -11.23 8.30 -2.16
CA GLU A 60 -12.13 8.91 -3.14
C GLU A 60 -12.70 7.89 -4.13
N PHE A 61 -11.86 7.00 -4.67
CA PHE A 61 -12.27 6.01 -5.65
C PHE A 61 -13.23 4.99 -5.03
N LEU A 62 -12.87 4.39 -3.90
CA LEU A 62 -13.69 3.36 -3.25
C LEU A 62 -15.00 3.94 -2.69
N SER A 63 -15.04 5.21 -2.30
CA SER A 63 -16.31 5.86 -1.93
C SER A 63 -17.27 6.00 -3.10
N LYS A 64 -16.78 6.03 -4.35
CA LYS A 64 -17.61 6.14 -5.56
C LYS A 64 -18.12 4.79 -6.04
N VAL A 65 -17.32 3.73 -5.88
CA VAL A 65 -17.62 2.41 -6.45
C VAL A 65 -18.15 1.39 -5.44
N THR A 66 -18.29 1.77 -4.17
CA THR A 66 -18.81 0.90 -3.11
C THR A 66 -19.95 1.58 -2.35
N GLU A 67 -20.69 0.80 -1.56
CA GLU A 67 -21.72 1.34 -0.64
C GLU A 67 -21.14 2.04 0.61
N PHE A 68 -19.80 2.05 0.77
CA PHE A 68 -19.14 2.60 1.93
C PHE A 68 -18.66 4.02 1.67
N GLN A 69 -18.80 4.88 2.67
CA GLN A 69 -18.04 6.12 2.70
C GLN A 69 -16.63 5.79 3.20
N VAL A 70 -15.61 5.96 2.36
CA VAL A 70 -14.21 5.71 2.70
C VAL A 70 -13.52 7.03 2.99
N ILE A 71 -12.90 7.14 4.16
CA ILE A 71 -12.26 8.35 4.65
C ILE A 71 -10.80 8.06 4.90
N ASN A 72 -9.91 8.88 4.34
CA ASN A 72 -8.48 8.80 4.61
C ASN A 72 -8.11 9.45 5.96
N ALA A 73 -6.94 9.08 6.51
CA ALA A 73 -6.44 9.63 7.76
C ALA A 73 -6.43 11.17 7.78
N GLN A 74 -6.82 11.76 8.91
CA GLN A 74 -6.76 13.21 9.15
C GLN A 74 -5.74 13.56 10.25
N SER A 75 -5.20 12.55 10.92
CA SER A 75 -4.18 12.67 11.98
C SER A 75 -3.31 11.41 12.00
N ASP A 76 -2.12 11.49 12.60
CA ASP A 76 -1.18 10.37 12.69
C ASP A 76 -1.69 9.19 13.53
N GLN A 77 -2.73 9.42 14.34
CA GLN A 77 -3.36 8.37 15.14
C GLN A 77 -4.49 7.67 14.41
N ASP A 78 -5.01 8.23 13.32
CA ASP A 78 -6.06 7.58 12.52
C ASP A 78 -5.48 6.41 11.72
N PRO A 79 -6.26 5.35 11.45
CA PRO A 79 -5.90 4.42 10.39
C PRO A 79 -5.93 5.12 9.03
N ASP A 80 -5.06 4.68 8.12
CA ASP A 80 -4.90 5.27 6.78
C ASP A 80 -6.23 5.35 6.01
N LEU A 81 -7.11 4.34 6.15
CA LEU A 81 -8.46 4.31 5.60
C LEU A 81 -9.50 3.82 6.63
N ARG A 82 -10.66 4.48 6.67
CA ARG A 82 -11.85 4.07 7.42
C ARG A 82 -13.04 3.90 6.48
N PHE A 83 -13.61 2.70 6.46
CA PHE A 83 -14.86 2.41 5.75
C PHE A 83 -16.03 2.62 6.71
N LYS A 84 -16.96 3.49 6.33
CA LYS A 84 -18.16 3.78 7.11
C LYS A 84 -19.42 3.35 6.39
N LYS A 85 -20.35 2.77 7.13
CA LYS A 85 -21.75 2.52 6.72
C LYS A 85 -22.66 3.12 7.78
N ASN A 86 -23.58 4.00 7.38
CA ASN A 86 -24.50 4.68 8.30
C ASN A 86 -23.79 5.35 9.49
N LYS A 87 -22.71 6.12 9.23
CA LYS A 87 -21.85 6.81 10.21
C LYS A 87 -21.00 5.92 11.13
N ARG A 88 -21.16 4.60 11.11
CA ARG A 88 -20.32 3.66 11.90
C ARG A 88 -19.14 3.19 11.07
N THR A 89 -17.95 3.19 11.67
CA THR A 89 -16.77 2.55 11.08
C THR A 89 -16.95 1.04 11.13
N VAL A 90 -16.90 0.39 9.97
CA VAL A 90 -17.05 -1.06 9.81
C VAL A 90 -15.74 -1.76 9.45
N LYS A 91 -14.75 -1.00 8.95
CA LYS A 91 -13.42 -1.51 8.60
C LYS A 91 -12.37 -0.41 8.70
N ASN A 92 -11.22 -0.77 9.24
CA ASN A 92 -9.99 0.02 9.16
C ASN A 92 -9.00 -0.71 8.26
N VAL A 93 -8.30 0.04 7.41
CA VAL A 93 -7.26 -0.47 6.54
C VAL A 93 -6.05 0.46 6.62
N GLU A 94 -4.86 -0.13 6.69
CA GLU A 94 -3.57 0.55 6.66
C GLU A 94 -2.96 0.42 5.27
N ILE A 95 -2.22 1.42 4.82
CA ILE A 95 -1.45 1.39 3.59
C ILE A 95 0.03 1.51 3.97
N LYS A 96 0.85 0.57 3.51
CA LYS A 96 2.30 0.63 3.70
C LYS A 96 3.00 0.59 2.37
N VAL A 97 3.77 1.64 2.10
CA VAL A 97 4.46 1.86 0.83
C VAL A 97 5.96 1.77 1.05
N THR A 98 6.67 1.11 0.13
CA THR A 98 8.12 1.02 0.14
C THR A 98 8.68 0.98 -1.28
N SER A 99 9.91 1.45 -1.49
CA SER A 99 10.64 1.20 -2.75
C SER A 99 11.44 -0.11 -2.73
N THR A 100 11.44 -0.86 -1.62
CA THR A 100 12.21 -2.11 -1.54
C THR A 100 11.45 -3.29 -2.12
N LEU A 101 12.19 -4.34 -2.52
CA LEU A 101 11.61 -5.56 -3.06
C LEU A 101 11.34 -6.63 -2.00
N SER A 102 11.72 -6.44 -0.73
CA SER A 102 11.74 -7.52 0.26
C SER A 102 11.08 -7.19 1.60
N THR A 103 10.86 -5.92 1.93
CA THR A 103 10.51 -5.52 3.29
C THR A 103 9.65 -4.26 3.32
N TRP A 104 8.60 -4.28 4.14
CA TRP A 104 7.87 -3.09 4.58
C TRP A 104 8.28 -2.74 5.99
N THR A 105 8.49 -1.46 6.26
CA THR A 105 8.79 -0.95 7.60
C THR A 105 7.56 -0.28 8.18
N GLY A 106 7.34 -0.48 9.46
CA GLY A 106 6.26 0.14 10.22
C GLY A 106 6.79 1.09 11.29
N GLY A 107 5.97 2.08 11.65
CA GLY A 107 6.14 2.86 12.88
C GLY A 107 5.49 2.19 14.08
N GLU A 108 5.45 2.88 15.22
CA GLU A 108 4.84 2.38 16.47
C GLU A 108 3.40 1.89 16.28
N PHE A 109 2.60 2.61 15.47
CA PHE A 109 1.20 2.30 15.17
C PHE A 109 0.99 1.21 14.11
N SER A 110 2.06 0.75 13.44
CA SER A 110 1.96 -0.34 12.47
C SER A 110 1.67 -1.70 13.11
N LYS A 111 1.56 -1.77 14.44
CA LYS A 111 1.25 -2.98 15.22
C LYS A 111 -0.26 -3.19 15.45
N ARG A 112 -1.12 -2.30 14.93
CA ARG A 112 -2.57 -2.43 15.10
C ARG A 112 -3.09 -3.65 14.32
N PRO A 113 -4.01 -4.45 14.89
CA PRO A 113 -4.55 -5.63 14.21
C PRO A 113 -5.57 -5.21 13.13
N TYR A 114 -5.06 -4.74 12.00
CA TYR A 114 -5.83 -4.25 10.86
C TYR A 114 -5.54 -5.04 9.58
N ASP A 115 -6.30 -4.74 8.53
CA ASP A 115 -5.94 -5.19 7.20
C ASP A 115 -5.02 -4.15 6.57
N TYR A 116 -4.05 -4.64 5.79
CA TYR A 116 -2.98 -3.85 5.21
C TYR A 116 -2.99 -4.01 3.69
N ILE A 117 -2.92 -2.88 2.99
CA ILE A 117 -2.51 -2.81 1.59
C ILE A 117 -1.00 -2.55 1.59
N LEU A 118 -0.23 -3.58 1.25
CA LEU A 118 1.22 -3.54 1.15
C LEU A 118 1.64 -3.24 -0.28
N ILE A 119 2.32 -2.11 -0.48
CA ILE A 119 2.68 -1.57 -1.79
C ILE A 119 4.20 -1.49 -1.90
N SER A 120 4.74 -1.98 -3.02
CA SER A 120 6.15 -1.82 -3.39
C SER A 120 6.24 -1.18 -4.78
N TRP A 121 6.97 -0.08 -4.91
CA TRP A 121 7.04 0.74 -6.14
C TRP A 121 8.46 0.83 -6.73
N GLY A 122 8.57 0.94 -8.06
CA GLY A 122 9.85 1.06 -8.81
C GLY A 122 10.18 2.48 -9.28
N GLU A 123 11.42 2.71 -9.70
CA GLU A 123 12.02 4.04 -9.86
C GLU A 123 11.22 5.02 -10.73
N ASN A 124 10.57 4.55 -11.78
CA ASN A 124 9.79 5.39 -12.70
C ASN A 124 8.32 5.54 -12.30
N TYR A 125 7.96 5.13 -11.07
CA TYR A 125 6.57 5.17 -10.57
C TYR A 125 5.57 4.44 -11.46
N ASP A 126 6.00 3.49 -12.29
CA ASP A 126 5.15 2.73 -13.21
C ASP A 126 5.10 1.23 -12.89
N GLU A 127 6.02 0.76 -12.03
CA GLU A 127 6.10 -0.61 -11.60
C GLU A 127 5.61 -0.78 -10.16
N TYR A 128 4.61 -1.64 -9.95
CA TYR A 128 4.04 -1.88 -8.63
C TYR A 128 3.86 -3.36 -8.29
N PHE A 129 4.04 -3.67 -7.01
CA PHE A 129 3.49 -4.87 -6.38
C PHE A 129 2.52 -4.41 -5.30
N ILE A 130 1.33 -5.02 -5.26
CA ILE A 130 0.31 -4.73 -4.26
C ILE A 130 -0.23 -6.03 -3.69
N ALA A 131 -0.24 -6.14 -2.37
CA ALA A 131 -0.86 -7.25 -1.66
C ALA A 131 -1.80 -6.74 -0.57
N TYR A 132 -2.84 -7.52 -0.29
CA TYR A 132 -3.76 -7.30 0.81
C TYR A 132 -3.67 -8.45 1.81
N THR A 133 -3.49 -8.14 3.09
CA THR A 133 -3.39 -9.14 4.15
C THR A 133 -3.79 -8.56 5.50
N HIS A 134 -4.28 -9.39 6.41
CA HIS A 134 -4.40 -9.01 7.82
C HIS A 134 -3.04 -9.14 8.50
N LEU A 135 -2.63 -8.15 9.29
CA LEU A 135 -1.42 -8.21 10.12
C LEU A 135 -1.76 -7.88 11.57
N GLU A 136 -1.11 -8.60 12.47
CA GLU A 136 -1.13 -8.40 13.92
C GLU A 136 0.26 -7.99 14.39
N LYS A 137 0.37 -7.55 15.65
CA LYS A 137 1.65 -7.09 16.24
C LYS A 137 2.79 -8.11 16.07
N ASP A 138 2.50 -9.40 16.23
CA ASP A 138 3.51 -10.47 16.20
C ASP A 138 3.96 -10.83 14.78
N ASP A 139 3.29 -10.31 13.75
CA ASP A 139 3.77 -10.44 12.37
C ASP A 139 4.96 -9.53 12.09
N TRP A 140 5.16 -8.50 12.91
CA TRP A 140 6.20 -7.53 12.73
C TRP A 140 7.46 -7.91 13.51
N ASP A 141 8.56 -8.11 12.80
CA ASP A 141 9.87 -8.32 13.42
C ASP A 141 10.30 -7.03 14.14
N SER A 142 10.53 -7.09 15.44
CA SER A 142 11.19 -6.01 16.17
C SER A 142 12.63 -5.88 15.72
N ASN A 143 13.05 -4.65 15.41
CA ASN A 143 14.44 -4.35 15.02
C ASN A 143 15.16 -3.43 16.04
N ILE A 144 14.61 -3.30 17.25
CA ILE A 144 15.17 -2.46 18.32
C ILE A 144 16.64 -2.82 18.60
N ASP A 145 16.96 -4.12 18.63
CA ASP A 145 18.32 -4.60 18.92
C ASP A 145 19.28 -4.50 17.71
N LYS A 146 18.80 -4.05 16.54
CA LYS A 146 19.56 -3.98 15.28
C LYS A 146 19.83 -2.55 14.81
N GLY A 147 19.57 -1.56 15.65
CA GLY A 147 19.75 -0.13 15.32
C GLY A 147 18.82 0.37 14.20
N PHE A 148 17.76 -0.39 13.86
CA PHE A 148 16.78 -0.03 12.85
C PHE A 148 15.56 0.61 13.49
N TYR A 149 15.17 1.78 12.99
CA TYR A 149 14.21 2.69 13.64
C TYR A 149 12.74 2.20 13.65
N GLY A 150 12.44 0.96 13.23
CA GLY A 150 11.07 0.47 13.27
C GLY A 150 10.89 -1.03 13.01
N PRO A 151 9.75 -1.60 13.46
CA PRO A 151 9.34 -2.95 13.11
C PRO A 151 9.32 -3.18 11.60
N SER A 152 9.57 -4.42 11.16
CA SER A 152 9.54 -4.76 9.74
C SER A 152 8.73 -6.01 9.43
N PHE A 153 8.07 -6.00 8.28
CA PHE A 153 7.36 -7.15 7.72
C PHE A 153 7.98 -7.54 6.38
N LYS A 154 8.41 -8.79 6.24
CA LYS A 154 9.18 -9.28 5.08
C LYS A 154 8.31 -10.05 4.10
N VAL A 155 8.70 -10.05 2.83
CA VAL A 155 8.04 -10.83 1.76
C VAL A 155 7.99 -12.32 2.06
N LYS A 156 8.99 -12.87 2.77
CA LYS A 156 8.97 -14.27 3.23
C LYS A 156 7.79 -14.54 4.17
N GLN A 157 7.53 -13.63 5.12
CA GLN A 157 6.39 -13.72 6.04
C GLN A 157 5.08 -13.57 5.26
N LEU A 158 5.00 -12.60 4.34
CA LEU A 158 3.84 -12.46 3.45
C LEU A 158 3.57 -13.75 2.68
N LYS A 159 4.58 -14.39 2.07
CA LYS A 159 4.37 -15.65 1.34
C LYS A 159 3.74 -16.74 2.20
N GLN A 160 4.10 -16.80 3.49
CA GLN A 160 3.61 -17.79 4.44
C GLN A 160 2.20 -17.48 4.98
N LYS A 161 1.70 -16.24 4.86
CA LYS A 161 0.33 -15.90 5.23
C LYS A 161 -0.68 -16.72 4.42
N LYS A 162 -1.56 -17.44 5.13
CA LYS A 162 -2.68 -18.19 4.55
C LYS A 162 -3.70 -17.24 3.92
N ASN A 163 -4.03 -16.16 4.63
CA ASN A 163 -5.01 -15.17 4.20
C ASN A 163 -4.28 -13.96 3.63
N LYS A 164 -3.84 -14.07 2.37
CA LYS A 164 -3.28 -12.96 1.59
C LYS A 164 -3.91 -12.95 0.20
N VAL A 165 -4.01 -11.77 -0.38
CA VAL A 165 -4.42 -11.59 -1.78
C VAL A 165 -3.31 -10.79 -2.46
N ILE A 166 -2.76 -11.32 -3.55
CA ILE A 166 -1.85 -10.56 -4.41
C ILE A 166 -2.71 -9.86 -5.45
N LEU A 167 -2.70 -8.53 -5.44
CA LEU A 167 -3.53 -7.70 -6.30
C LEU A 167 -2.75 -7.31 -7.56
N LEU A 168 -1.50 -6.87 -7.42
CA LEU A 168 -0.60 -6.54 -8.54
C LEU A 168 0.78 -7.19 -8.35
N GLY A 169 1.39 -7.59 -9.46
CA GLY A 169 2.69 -8.26 -9.45
C GLY A 169 2.64 -9.69 -8.90
N ARG A 170 3.80 -10.19 -8.46
CA ARG A 170 3.92 -11.55 -7.91
C ARG A 170 5.08 -11.66 -6.92
N ILE A 171 5.08 -12.71 -6.11
CA ILE A 171 6.24 -13.06 -5.28
C ILE A 171 7.13 -14.03 -6.07
N ASN A 172 8.45 -13.82 -6.05
CA ASN A 172 9.37 -14.72 -6.74
C ASN A 172 9.29 -16.16 -6.19
N LYS A 173 9.80 -17.14 -6.94
CA LYS A 173 9.75 -18.56 -6.55
C LYS A 173 10.34 -18.81 -5.16
N ARG A 174 11.45 -18.12 -4.83
CA ARG A 174 12.15 -18.22 -3.54
C ARG A 174 11.39 -17.58 -2.37
N GLY A 175 10.35 -16.77 -2.61
CA GLY A 175 9.65 -16.04 -1.57
C GLY A 175 10.43 -14.90 -0.94
N THR A 176 11.51 -14.46 -1.57
CA THR A 176 12.47 -13.50 -0.98
C THR A 176 12.25 -12.09 -1.48
N ARG A 177 11.64 -11.94 -2.65
CA ARG A 177 11.42 -10.66 -3.30
C ARG A 177 10.09 -10.64 -4.05
N VAL A 178 9.49 -9.46 -4.14
CA VAL A 178 8.39 -9.20 -5.07
C VAL A 178 8.94 -8.97 -6.48
N ILE A 179 8.10 -9.22 -7.46
CA ILE A 179 8.25 -8.83 -8.85
C ILE A 179 7.10 -7.88 -9.11
N ARG A 180 7.44 -6.66 -9.50
CA ARG A 180 6.49 -5.61 -9.80
C ARG A 180 5.94 -5.79 -11.21
N GLU A 181 4.76 -5.25 -11.42
CA GLU A 181 4.04 -5.23 -12.68
C GLU A 181 4.04 -3.81 -13.21
N ASN A 182 4.37 -3.63 -14.49
CA ASN A 182 4.33 -2.31 -15.13
C ASN A 182 2.89 -1.97 -15.53
N ILE A 183 2.37 -0.87 -15.01
CA ILE A 183 0.95 -0.53 -15.14
C ILE A 183 0.56 0.04 -16.51
N TYR A 184 1.53 0.52 -17.29
CA TYR A 184 1.31 1.03 -18.64
C TYR A 184 1.40 -0.07 -19.71
N GLN A 185 2.13 -1.15 -19.42
CA GLN A 185 2.27 -2.30 -20.32
C GLN A 185 1.23 -3.40 -20.04
N THR A 186 0.60 -3.37 -18.85
CA THR A 186 -0.37 -4.39 -18.48
C THR A 186 -1.77 -4.02 -18.98
N LYS A 187 -2.40 -4.96 -19.70
CA LYS A 187 -3.83 -4.90 -20.00
C LYS A 187 -4.62 -5.52 -18.85
N LEU A 188 -5.74 -4.89 -18.48
CA LEU A 188 -6.73 -5.56 -17.63
C LEU A 188 -7.18 -6.84 -18.36
N ILE A 189 -7.21 -7.95 -17.63
CA ILE A 189 -7.84 -9.18 -18.12
C ILE A 189 -9.21 -9.18 -17.46
N ASP A 190 -10.25 -9.07 -18.28
CA ASP A 190 -11.65 -9.13 -17.87
C ASP A 190 -12.03 -10.53 -17.34
#